data_AF-A0A3M1SYY1-F1
#
_entry.id   AF-A0A3M1SYY1-F1
#
_cell.length_a   1.000
_cell.length_b   1.000
_cell.length_c   1.000
_cell.angle_alpha   90.00
_cell.angle_beta   90.00
_cell.angle_gamma   90.00
#
_symmetry.space_group_name_H-M   'P 1'
#
loop_
_entity.id
_entity.type
_entity.pdbx_description
1 polymer ?
#
loop_
_entity_poly.entity_id
_entity_poly.type
_entity_poly.pdbx_seq_one_letter_code
_entity_poly.pdbx_strand_id
1 'polypeptide(L)'
;MTNVFKFSQFPPKHWLMVVCLNLVRQRRLTDDEAIARILELGILPTLQYQWNSDRGEFDLLAIVQCDPMDEYTLSDEQIDRLWEIFGTESMLSMSTGDGDLSGVSVREQLEQTVPEPPPQPDWYVRPGGGDRHKTHQ
;
A
#
# COMPACT_ATOMS: atom_id res chain seq x y z
N MET A 1 -8.42 -27.20 -17.14
CA MET A 1 -7.94 -26.72 -15.83
C MET A 1 -7.60 -25.26 -15.99
N THR A 2 -8.43 -24.38 -15.45
CA THR A 2 -8.21 -22.93 -15.48
C THR A 2 -7.14 -22.63 -14.45
N ASN A 3 -5.92 -22.31 -14.90
CA ASN A 3 -4.89 -21.75 -14.04
C ASN A 3 -5.41 -20.41 -13.52
N VAL A 4 -5.83 -20.40 -12.26
CA VAL A 4 -6.09 -19.16 -11.53
C VAL A 4 -4.71 -18.54 -11.29
N PHE A 5 -4.38 -17.48 -12.02
CA PHE A 5 -3.16 -16.71 -11.85
C PHE A 5 -3.14 -16.15 -10.44
N LYS A 6 -2.40 -16.80 -9.55
CA LYS A 6 -2.18 -16.31 -8.19
C LYS A 6 -0.82 -15.64 -8.16
N PHE A 7 -0.82 -14.41 -7.68
CA PHE A 7 0.29 -13.64 -7.11
C PHE A 7 1.04 -14.35 -5.97
N SER A 8 0.79 -15.64 -5.76
CA SER A 8 0.95 -16.29 -4.46
C SER A 8 2.39 -16.53 -4.04
N GLN A 9 3.44 -16.02 -4.69
CA GLN A 9 4.80 -16.27 -4.21
C GLN A 9 5.69 -15.07 -4.47
N PHE A 10 5.70 -14.12 -3.54
CA PHE A 10 6.93 -13.38 -3.33
C PHE A 10 7.98 -14.35 -2.82
N PRO A 11 9.21 -14.31 -3.37
CA PRO A 11 10.26 -15.17 -2.88
C PRO A 11 10.56 -14.86 -1.41
N PRO A 12 10.82 -15.88 -0.58
CA PRO A 12 11.25 -15.67 0.79
C PRO A 12 12.61 -14.99 0.81
N LYS A 13 12.93 -14.29 1.89
CA LYS A 13 14.18 -13.56 2.13
C LYS A 13 14.45 -12.47 1.11
N HIS A 14 13.42 -11.70 0.76
CA HIS A 14 13.53 -10.58 -0.17
C HIS A 14 13.04 -9.27 0.45
N TRP A 15 13.64 -8.17 0.01
CA TRP A 15 13.08 -6.83 0.12
C TRP A 15 12.03 -6.64 -0.95
N LEU A 16 10.87 -6.14 -0.55
CA LEU A 16 9.76 -5.94 -1.44
C LEU A 16 9.25 -4.51 -1.31
N MET A 17 9.19 -3.81 -2.44
CA MET A 17 8.52 -2.52 -2.57
C MET A 17 7.56 -2.55 -3.76
N VAL A 18 6.29 -2.30 -3.48
CA VAL A 18 5.19 -2.44 -4.46
C VAL A 18 4.29 -1.23 -4.38
N VAL A 19 3.99 -0.64 -5.54
CA VAL A 19 2.96 0.38 -5.68
C VAL A 19 1.66 -0.28 -6.15
N CYS A 20 0.57 -0.10 -5.42
CA CYS A 20 -0.77 -0.50 -5.84
C CYS A 20 -1.38 0.61 -6.71
N LEU A 21 -1.39 0.41 -8.02
CA LEU A 21 -1.84 1.42 -8.98
C LEU A 21 -3.33 1.78 -8.80
N ASN A 22 -4.16 0.85 -8.30
CA ASN A 22 -5.56 1.15 -7.97
C ASN A 22 -5.69 2.25 -6.91
N LEU A 23 -4.68 2.44 -6.05
CA LEU A 23 -4.71 3.39 -4.94
C LEU A 23 -4.00 4.71 -5.25
N VAL A 24 -3.23 4.83 -6.33
CA VAL A 24 -2.49 6.07 -6.67
C VAL A 24 -3.40 7.26 -6.95
N ARG A 25 -4.68 7.02 -7.25
CA ARG A 25 -5.71 8.06 -7.38
C ARG A 25 -5.92 8.87 -6.10
N GLN A 26 -5.61 8.30 -4.94
CA GLN A 26 -5.63 9.03 -3.67
C GLN A 26 -4.63 10.20 -3.65
N ARG A 27 -3.55 10.07 -4.43
CA ARG A 27 -2.54 11.10 -4.69
C ARG A 27 -2.82 11.92 -5.94
N ARG A 28 -4.02 11.81 -6.53
CA ARG A 28 -4.43 12.46 -7.79
C ARG A 28 -3.58 12.07 -9.00
N LEU A 29 -3.03 10.85 -8.99
CA LEU A 29 -2.33 10.27 -10.13
C LEU A 29 -3.24 9.28 -10.85
N THR A 30 -3.10 9.21 -12.17
CA THR A 30 -3.56 8.08 -12.97
C THR A 30 -2.49 6.96 -12.97
N ASP A 31 -2.91 5.77 -13.37
CA ASP A 31 -2.04 4.59 -13.44
C ASP A 31 -0.85 4.84 -14.40
N ASP A 32 -1.10 5.48 -15.55
CA ASP A 32 -0.08 5.84 -16.54
C ASP A 32 0.91 6.89 -15.99
N GLU A 33 0.40 7.92 -15.30
CA GLU A 33 1.25 8.92 -14.65
C GLU A 33 2.11 8.29 -13.56
N ALA A 34 1.56 7.38 -12.75
CA ALA A 34 2.30 6.65 -11.73
C ALA A 34 3.45 5.83 -12.35
N ILE A 35 3.20 5.10 -13.44
CA ILE A 35 4.25 4.37 -14.16
C ILE A 35 5.30 5.33 -14.71
N ALA A 36 4.88 6.45 -15.33
CA ALA A 36 5.82 7.45 -15.85
C ALA A 36 6.74 8.01 -14.74
N ARG A 37 6.19 8.29 -13.55
CA ARG A 37 6.99 8.73 -12.39
C ARG A 37 8.02 7.70 -11.96
N ILE A 38 7.68 6.41 -11.96
CA ILE A 38 8.64 5.34 -11.63
C ILE A 38 9.77 5.30 -12.67
N LEU A 39 9.42 5.38 -13.95
CA LEU A 39 10.39 5.39 -15.05
C LEU A 39 11.31 6.63 -15.02
N GLU A 40 10.78 7.79 -14.64
CA GLU A 40 11.56 9.03 -14.45
C GLU A 40 12.66 8.87 -13.38
N LEU A 41 12.46 8.00 -12.39
CA LEU A 41 13.46 7.66 -11.38
C LEU A 41 14.50 6.63 -11.86
N GLY A 42 14.43 6.21 -13.13
CA GLY A 42 15.30 5.19 -13.70
C GLY A 42 14.96 3.77 -13.25
N ILE A 43 13.76 3.55 -12.70
CA ILE A 43 13.30 2.25 -12.21
C ILE A 43 12.39 1.63 -13.28
N LEU A 44 12.66 0.38 -13.66
CA LEU A 44 11.77 -0.36 -14.55
C LEU A 44 10.87 -1.28 -13.71
N PRO A 45 9.60 -0.91 -13.47
CA PRO A 45 8.73 -1.72 -12.63
C PRO A 45 8.31 -3.00 -13.36
N THR A 46 8.16 -4.08 -12.60
CA THR A 46 7.43 -5.26 -13.08
C THR A 46 5.95 -5.08 -12.79
N LEU A 47 5.12 -5.05 -13.83
CA LEU A 47 3.67 -4.97 -13.69
C LEU A 47 3.08 -6.35 -13.44
N GLN A 48 2.19 -6.46 -12.46
CA GLN A 48 1.47 -7.68 -12.14
C GLN A 48 0.00 -7.40 -11.77
N TYR A 49 -0.80 -8.46 -11.82
CA TYR A 49 -2.21 -8.42 -11.43
C TYR A 49 -2.45 -9.41 -10.28
N GLN A 50 -3.22 -8.98 -9.29
CA GLN A 50 -3.72 -9.82 -8.20
C GLN A 50 -5.24 -9.76 -8.19
N TRP A 51 -5.92 -10.91 -8.14
CA TRP A 51 -7.37 -10.93 -7.95
C TRP A 51 -7.71 -10.60 -6.50
N ASN A 52 -8.50 -9.55 -6.28
CA ASN A 52 -9.01 -9.15 -4.97
C ASN A 52 -10.46 -9.63 -4.83
N SER A 53 -10.67 -10.71 -4.09
CA SER A 53 -12.00 -11.31 -3.92
C SER A 53 -12.96 -10.41 -3.15
N ASP A 54 -12.45 -9.63 -2.21
CA ASP A 54 -13.26 -8.81 -1.31
C ASP A 54 -13.85 -7.61 -2.04
N ARG A 55 -13.12 -7.11 -3.06
CA ARG A 55 -13.54 -6.00 -3.92
C ARG A 55 -14.13 -6.46 -5.25
N GLY A 56 -13.95 -7.72 -5.62
CA GLY A 56 -14.42 -8.27 -6.90
C GLY A 56 -13.73 -7.64 -8.11
N GLU A 57 -12.48 -7.21 -7.96
CA GLU A 57 -11.69 -6.55 -9.02
C GLU A 57 -10.23 -7.03 -9.03
N PHE A 58 -9.50 -6.68 -10.09
CA PHE A 58 -8.06 -6.91 -10.16
C PHE A 58 -7.31 -5.71 -9.59
N ASP A 59 -6.40 -5.99 -8.67
CA ASP A 59 -5.38 -5.05 -8.24
C ASP A 59 -4.21 -5.10 -9.23
N LEU A 60 -3.90 -3.96 -9.81
CA LEU A 60 -2.74 -3.71 -10.66
C LEU A 60 -1.59 -3.21 -9.79
N LEU A 61 -0.47 -3.92 -9.85
CA LEU A 61 0.68 -3.72 -8.99
C LEU A 61 1.90 -3.39 -9.85
N ALA A 62 2.64 -2.36 -9.45
CA ALA A 62 3.96 -2.06 -9.97
C ALA A 62 5.00 -2.43 -8.91
N ILE A 63 5.71 -3.54 -9.15
CA ILE A 63 6.80 -4.00 -8.28
C ILE A 63 8.05 -3.22 -8.67
N VAL A 64 8.51 -2.34 -7.76
CA VAL A 64 9.69 -1.48 -7.99
C VAL A 64 10.95 -2.06 -7.35
N GLN A 65 10.80 -2.95 -6.36
CA GLN A 65 11.89 -3.73 -5.79
C GLN A 65 11.41 -5.13 -5.43
N CYS A 66 12.20 -6.14 -5.80
CA CYS A 66 12.03 -7.52 -5.34
C CYS A 66 13.41 -8.19 -5.33
N ASP A 67 14.24 -7.77 -4.39
CA ASP A 67 15.65 -8.16 -4.31
C ASP A 67 15.88 -9.12 -3.15
N PRO A 68 16.80 -10.08 -3.23
CA PRO A 68 17.27 -10.82 -2.07
C PRO A 68 17.68 -9.89 -0.93
N MET A 69 17.50 -10.30 0.33
CA MET A 69 17.75 -9.44 1.50
C MET A 69 19.21 -8.96 1.65
N ASP A 70 20.14 -9.69 1.07
CA ASP A 70 21.57 -9.39 0.97
C ASP A 70 21.92 -8.48 -0.22
N GLU A 71 20.94 -8.18 -1.06
CA GLU A 71 21.05 -7.28 -2.20
C GLU A 71 20.15 -6.06 -2.00
N TYR A 72 20.60 -4.92 -2.53
CA TYR A 72 19.84 -3.68 -2.47
C TYR A 72 20.09 -2.87 -3.74
N THR A 73 19.13 -2.92 -4.67
CA THR A 73 19.31 -2.33 -6.00
C THR A 73 18.89 -0.86 -6.08
N LEU A 74 17.89 -0.45 -5.30
CA LEU A 74 17.45 0.94 -5.26
C LEU A 74 18.37 1.79 -4.38
N SER A 75 18.69 3.00 -4.84
CA SER A 75 19.39 3.98 -4.01
C SER A 75 18.46 4.60 -2.98
N ASP A 76 19.02 5.09 -1.87
CA ASP A 76 18.25 5.82 -0.84
C ASP A 76 17.45 6.99 -1.44
N GLU A 77 18.04 7.72 -2.40
CA GLU A 77 17.35 8.82 -3.10
C GLU A 77 16.14 8.31 -3.89
N GLN A 78 16.25 7.18 -4.58
CA GLN A 78 15.14 6.59 -5.32
C GLN A 78 14.00 6.20 -4.37
N ILE A 79 14.33 5.62 -3.22
CA ILE A 79 13.36 5.20 -2.20
C ILE A 79 12.64 6.40 -1.59
N ASP A 80 13.38 7.45 -1.22
CA ASP A 80 12.80 8.68 -0.68
C ASP A 80 11.84 9.32 -1.69
N ARG A 81 12.21 9.35 -2.97
CA ARG A 81 11.34 9.86 -4.05
C ARG A 81 10.10 9.01 -4.26
N LEU A 82 10.23 7.69 -4.24
CA LEU A 82 9.07 6.79 -4.32
C LEU A 82 8.10 7.06 -3.16
N TRP A 83 8.60 7.23 -1.93
CA TRP A 83 7.77 7.56 -0.77
C TRP A 83 7.10 8.93 -0.88
N GLU A 84 7.81 9.94 -1.39
CA GLU A 84 7.27 11.27 -1.63
C GLU A 84 6.08 11.23 -2.62
N ILE A 85 6.23 10.46 -3.71
CA ILE A 85 5.24 10.37 -4.78
C ILE A 85 4.02 9.54 -4.34
N PHE A 86 4.24 8.34 -3.80
CA PHE A 86 3.18 7.35 -3.60
C PHE A 86 2.65 7.30 -2.17
N GLY A 87 3.50 7.56 -1.18
CA GLY A 87 3.13 7.49 0.23
C GLY A 87 2.66 6.11 0.70
N THR A 88 2.27 6.04 1.97
CA THR A 88 1.83 4.80 2.63
C THR A 88 0.45 4.33 2.19
N GLU A 89 -0.34 5.18 1.56
CA GLU A 89 -1.68 4.83 1.07
C GLU A 89 -1.65 4.05 -0.25
N SER A 90 -0.55 4.09 -1.00
CA SER A 90 -0.46 3.42 -2.30
C SER A 90 0.83 2.63 -2.50
N MET A 91 1.80 2.72 -1.58
CA MET A 91 3.04 1.95 -1.64
C MET A 91 3.25 1.13 -0.37
N LEU A 92 3.51 -0.16 -0.57
CA LEU A 92 3.86 -1.12 0.46
C LEU A 92 5.37 -1.37 0.40
N SER A 93 6.03 -1.32 1.56
CA SER A 93 7.41 -1.78 1.73
C SER A 93 7.44 -2.80 2.86
N MET A 94 7.96 -3.99 2.59
CA MET A 94 8.09 -5.03 3.58
C MET A 94 9.23 -5.98 3.27
N SER A 95 9.62 -6.76 4.26
CA SER A 95 10.59 -7.83 4.14
C SER A 95 9.83 -9.16 4.15
N THR A 96 10.12 -10.08 3.23
CA THR A 96 9.39 -11.35 3.15
C THR A 96 9.83 -12.37 4.20
N GLY A 97 11.05 -12.21 4.77
CA GLY A 97 11.59 -13.10 5.79
C GLY A 97 11.56 -14.57 5.37
N ASP A 98 11.40 -15.50 6.30
CA ASP A 98 11.21 -16.93 5.99
C ASP A 98 9.73 -17.30 5.72
N GLY A 99 8.83 -16.31 5.67
CA GLY A 99 7.39 -16.52 5.66
C GLY A 99 6.81 -16.80 4.26
N ASP A 100 5.68 -17.50 4.23
CA ASP A 100 4.87 -17.63 3.03
C ASP A 100 3.96 -16.40 2.88
N LEU A 101 4.23 -15.58 1.86
CA LEU A 101 3.39 -14.42 1.54
C LEU A 101 2.31 -14.72 0.50
N SER A 102 2.05 -16.00 0.22
CA SER A 102 1.05 -16.42 -0.77
C SER A 102 -0.37 -15.91 -0.54
N GLY A 103 -0.70 -15.66 0.72
CA GLY A 103 -1.98 -15.12 1.16
C GLY A 103 -2.00 -13.60 1.31
N VAL A 104 -0.90 -12.89 1.05
CA VAL A 104 -0.84 -11.44 1.28
C VAL A 104 -1.47 -10.69 0.10
N SER A 105 -2.51 -9.93 0.40
CA SER A 105 -3.12 -8.93 -0.49
C SER A 105 -2.47 -7.58 -0.24
N VAL A 106 -1.74 -7.05 -1.25
CA VAL A 106 -1.01 -5.77 -1.11
C VAL A 106 -1.97 -4.64 -0.76
N ARG A 107 -3.14 -4.62 -1.42
CA ARG A 107 -4.14 -3.59 -1.20
C ARG A 107 -4.77 -3.66 0.18
N GLU A 108 -5.09 -4.85 0.67
CA GLU A 108 -5.63 -5.00 2.04
C GLU A 108 -4.61 -4.52 3.08
N GLN A 109 -3.33 -4.82 2.91
CA GLN A 109 -2.29 -4.33 3.82
C GLN A 109 -2.25 -2.80 3.85
N LEU A 110 -2.32 -2.15 2.68
CA LEU A 110 -2.31 -0.69 2.57
C LEU A 110 -3.56 -0.04 3.18
N GLU A 111 -4.72 -0.69 3.03
CA GLU A 111 -5.99 -0.19 3.55
C GLU A 111 -6.15 -0.44 5.07
N GLN A 112 -5.46 -1.44 5.64
CA GLN A 112 -5.48 -1.73 7.09
C GLN A 112 -4.68 -0.73 7.93
N THR A 113 -3.84 0.12 7.33
CA THR A 113 -2.87 0.97 8.04
C THR A 113 -3.43 2.18 8.78
N VAL A 114 -4.75 2.34 8.90
CA VAL A 114 -5.36 3.38 9.75
C VAL A 114 -5.98 2.73 10.99
N PRO A 115 -5.28 2.65 12.13
CA PRO A 115 -5.94 2.34 13.38
C PRO A 115 -7.01 3.40 13.64
N GLU A 116 -8.20 2.98 14.04
CA GLU A 116 -9.18 3.94 14.57
C GLU A 116 -8.49 4.74 15.69
N PRO A 117 -8.58 6.09 15.67
CA PRO A 117 -8.07 6.87 16.77
C PRO A 117 -8.69 6.34 18.06
N PRO A 118 -7.90 6.18 19.14
CA PRO A 118 -8.41 5.65 20.39
C PRO A 118 -9.67 6.43 20.79
N PRO A 119 -10.70 5.76 21.35
CA PRO A 119 -11.90 6.45 21.79
C PRO A 119 -11.50 7.62 22.66
N GLN A 120 -12.16 8.77 22.43
CA GLN A 120 -11.92 9.97 23.22
C GLN A 120 -12.05 9.60 24.70
N PRO A 121 -11.03 9.85 25.52
CA PRO A 121 -11.11 9.47 26.92
C PRO A 121 -12.30 10.16 27.59
N ASP A 122 -13.01 9.47 28.48
CA ASP A 122 -14.21 9.99 29.16
C ASP A 122 -13.96 11.31 29.92
N TRP A 123 -12.70 11.62 30.21
CA TRP A 123 -12.26 12.85 30.88
C TRP A 123 -11.97 14.02 29.92
N TYR A 124 -11.91 13.79 28.61
CA TYR A 124 -11.64 14.83 27.63
C TYR A 124 -12.94 15.54 27.23
N VAL A 125 -13.13 16.76 27.74
CA VAL A 125 -14.17 17.69 27.29
C VAL A 125 -13.60 18.58 26.20
N ARG A 126 -14.21 18.58 25.00
CA ARG A 126 -13.79 19.43 23.88
C ARG A 126 -13.89 20.91 24.29
N PRO A 127 -12.81 21.70 24.29
CA PRO A 127 -12.91 23.11 24.60
C PRO A 127 -13.68 23.80 23.48
N GLY A 128 -14.89 24.30 23.78
CA GLY A 128 -15.75 25.03 22.84
C GLY A 128 -17.07 24.34 22.46
N GLY A 129 -17.34 23.12 22.94
CA GLY A 129 -18.64 22.46 22.78
C GLY A 129 -19.61 22.86 23.89
N GLY A 130 -20.01 24.13 23.93
CA GLY A 130 -21.03 24.60 24.87
C GLY A 130 -22.35 23.84 24.71
N ASP A 131 -22.90 23.44 25.84
CA ASP A 131 -24.19 22.77 26.02
C ASP A 131 -25.30 23.30 25.10
N ARG A 132 -25.95 22.37 24.41
CA ARG A 132 -27.42 22.42 24.27
C ARG A 132 -27.99 21.06 24.61
N HIS A 133 -28.43 20.95 25.85
CA HIS A 133 -29.34 19.94 26.37
C HIS A 133 -30.46 19.59 25.36
N LYS A 134 -30.61 18.29 25.09
CA LYS A 134 -31.93 17.65 24.90
C LYS A 134 -32.70 17.85 26.23
N THR A 135 -34.03 18.03 26.31
CA THR A 135 -35.12 17.32 25.65
C THR A 135 -36.45 17.99 26.04
N HIS A 136 -37.49 17.74 25.25
CA HIS A 136 -38.91 17.86 25.58
C HIS A 136 -39.29 17.58 27.03
N GLN A 137 -40.05 18.49 27.64
CA GLN A 137 -41.44 18.31 28.11
C GLN A 137 -42.10 19.67 28.28
#